data_AF-A0A7N0TY97-F1
#
_entry.id   AF-A0A7N0TY97-F1
#
_cell.length_a   1.000
_cell.length_b   1.000
_cell.length_c   1.000
_cell.angle_alpha   90.00
_cell.angle_beta   90.00
_cell.angle_gamma   90.00
#
_symmetry.space_group_name_H-M   'P 1'
#
loop_
_entity.id
_entity.type
_entity.pdbx_description
1 polymer ?
#
loop_
_entity_poly.entity_id
_entity_poly.type
_entity_poly.pdbx_seq_one_letter_code
_entity_poly.pdbx_strand_id
1 'polypeptide(L)'
;MFSLNDDRAARGLLGLSFSFHRMASSSSSAPAASYDVPWVEKYRPSKVADIVGNEEAVSRLQVIARDGNMPHLILSGPPGIGKTTSILALAHELLGPNYKEAVLELNASDDRGIDVVRNKIKMFAQMKVTLPLGRHKIVILDEADSMTSGAQQALRRTMEIYSNSTRFALACNTSSKIIEPIQSRCALVRFSRLSDQEILSRLMVVVQAEKVPYVPEGLEAIIFTADGDMRQALNNLQATFSGFRFVNQENVFKVTNAEAHLAY
;
A
#
# COMPACT_ATOMS: atom_id res chain seq x y z
N MET A 1 -25.77 -36.01 50.24
CA MET A 1 -26.70 -36.01 51.40
C MET A 1 -27.50 -34.73 51.30
N PHE A 2 -28.82 -34.86 51.17
CA PHE A 2 -29.80 -33.77 51.05
C PHE A 2 -29.84 -32.88 52.30
N SER A 3 -30.15 -31.59 52.13
CA SER A 3 -31.23 -30.83 52.82
C SER A 3 -30.95 -29.33 52.63
N LEU A 4 -31.73 -28.54 51.88
CA LEU A 4 -33.09 -28.00 52.10
C LEU A 4 -33.21 -27.00 53.26
N ASN A 5 -33.96 -25.93 52.92
CA ASN A 5 -34.61 -24.85 53.69
C ASN A 5 -33.83 -23.53 53.78
N ASP A 6 -34.19 -22.45 53.07
CA ASP A 6 -35.48 -21.73 52.93
C ASP A 6 -35.82 -20.92 54.19
N ASP A 7 -35.79 -19.57 54.11
CA ASP A 7 -36.90 -18.69 54.51
C ASP A 7 -36.54 -17.19 54.53
N ARG A 8 -37.27 -16.46 53.67
CA ARG A 8 -38.06 -15.23 53.93
C ARG A 8 -37.54 -14.08 54.83
N ALA A 9 -37.39 -12.92 54.17
CA ALA A 9 -38.15 -11.66 54.34
C ALA A 9 -38.36 -11.04 55.74
N ALA A 10 -37.94 -9.76 55.89
CA ALA A 10 -38.74 -8.62 56.42
C ALA A 10 -37.82 -7.39 56.66
N ARG A 11 -38.03 -6.29 55.91
CA ARG A 11 -38.66 -5.02 56.36
C ARG A 11 -37.90 -4.20 57.42
N GLY A 12 -37.30 -3.09 56.96
CA GLY A 12 -37.61 -1.73 57.41
C GLY A 12 -36.81 -1.17 58.59
N LEU A 13 -36.13 -0.03 58.36
CA LEU A 13 -36.45 1.24 59.05
C LEU A 13 -35.58 2.40 58.53
N LEU A 14 -36.21 3.58 58.60
CA LEU A 14 -35.84 4.89 58.09
C LEU A 14 -34.53 5.45 58.63
N GLY A 15 -33.83 6.22 57.79
CA GLY A 15 -32.74 7.11 58.18
C GLY A 15 -32.51 8.19 57.13
N LEU A 16 -32.99 9.41 57.41
CA LEU A 16 -32.90 10.63 56.61
C LEU A 16 -31.46 11.06 56.32
N SER A 17 -31.14 11.46 55.07
CA SER A 17 -30.28 12.63 54.84
C SER A 17 -30.07 13.03 53.37
N PHE A 18 -30.21 14.34 53.16
CA PHE A 18 -29.64 15.18 52.11
C PHE A 18 -30.07 14.99 50.63
N SER A 19 -31.01 15.85 50.23
CA SER A 19 -31.15 16.34 48.86
C SER A 19 -29.86 17.04 48.41
N PHE A 20 -29.15 16.45 47.46
CA PHE A 20 -28.22 17.17 46.58
C PHE A 20 -28.75 17.05 45.15
N HIS A 21 -29.22 18.18 44.63
CA HIS A 21 -29.63 18.35 43.25
C HIS A 21 -28.40 18.18 42.35
N ARG A 22 -28.22 17.02 41.72
CA ARG A 22 -27.19 16.80 40.70
C ARG A 22 -27.88 16.75 39.34
N MET A 23 -27.77 17.85 38.60
CA MET A 23 -28.18 17.96 37.20
C MET A 23 -27.60 16.79 36.41
N ALA A 24 -28.46 16.15 35.62
CA ALA A 24 -28.07 15.12 34.66
C ALA A 24 -27.15 15.74 33.60
N SER A 25 -25.85 15.45 33.68
CA SER A 25 -24.95 15.65 32.55
C SER A 25 -25.21 14.51 31.56
N SER A 26 -25.94 14.80 30.49
CA SER A 26 -26.03 13.94 29.31
C SER A 26 -24.62 13.74 28.76
N SER A 27 -23.99 12.60 29.06
CA SER A 27 -22.75 12.19 28.43
C SER A 27 -23.06 11.82 26.98
N SER A 28 -22.91 12.80 26.09
CA SER A 28 -22.82 12.55 24.65
C SER A 28 -21.61 11.66 24.43
N SER A 29 -21.85 10.37 24.21
CA SER A 29 -20.83 9.43 23.76
C SER A 29 -20.30 9.95 22.42
N ALA A 30 -19.06 10.43 22.42
CA ALA A 30 -18.34 10.72 21.19
C ALA A 30 -18.39 9.47 20.29
N PRO A 31 -18.65 9.61 18.98
CA PRO A 31 -18.71 8.46 18.10
C PRO A 31 -17.31 7.81 18.08
N ALA A 32 -17.28 6.51 18.33
CA ALA A 32 -16.06 5.71 18.19
C ALA A 32 -15.49 5.95 16.79
N ALA A 33 -14.25 6.42 16.71
CA ALA A 33 -13.56 6.65 15.44
C ALA A 33 -13.53 5.33 14.66
N SER A 34 -14.34 5.23 13.60
CA SER A 34 -14.19 4.19 12.61
C SER A 34 -12.80 4.34 12.01
N TYR A 35 -11.96 3.29 12.11
CA TYR A 35 -10.69 3.24 11.41
C TYR A 35 -10.96 3.23 9.90
N ASP A 36 -11.05 4.42 9.30
CA ASP A 36 -11.28 4.57 7.87
C ASP A 36 -9.96 4.30 7.15
N VAL A 37 -9.99 3.37 6.20
CA VAL A 37 -8.78 2.95 5.47
C VAL A 37 -8.28 4.14 4.63
N PRO A 38 -6.97 4.49 4.68
CA PRO A 38 -6.42 5.56 3.85
C PRO A 38 -6.76 5.37 2.38
N TRP A 39 -7.07 6.46 1.67
CA TRP A 39 -7.51 6.41 0.28
C TRP A 39 -6.44 5.85 -0.66
N VAL A 40 -5.17 6.03 -0.32
CA VAL A 40 -4.04 5.39 -1.03
C VAL A 40 -4.18 3.87 -1.06
N GLU A 41 -4.63 3.25 0.03
CA GLU A 41 -4.83 1.80 0.10
C GLU A 41 -6.20 1.38 -0.42
N LYS A 42 -7.26 2.13 -0.05
CA LYS A 42 -8.64 1.87 -0.46
C LYS A 42 -8.79 1.88 -1.99
N TYR A 43 -8.08 2.80 -2.66
CA TYR A 43 -8.08 2.96 -4.11
C TYR A 43 -6.79 2.43 -4.75
N ARG A 44 -6.05 1.53 -4.09
CA ARG A 44 -4.89 0.88 -4.71
C ARG A 44 -5.36 0.04 -5.92
N PRO A 45 -4.83 0.26 -7.13
CA PRO A 45 -5.13 -0.56 -8.31
C PRO A 45 -4.94 -2.06 -8.05
N SER A 46 -5.93 -2.86 -8.44
CA SER A 46 -5.92 -4.32 -8.29
C SER A 46 -5.52 -5.06 -9.57
N LYS A 47 -5.69 -4.39 -10.72
CA LYS A 47 -5.33 -4.90 -12.05
C LYS A 47 -4.26 -4.01 -12.67
N VAL A 48 -3.42 -4.60 -13.52
CA VAL A 48 -2.38 -3.88 -14.27
C VAL A 48 -3.01 -2.84 -15.20
N ALA A 49 -4.22 -3.11 -15.72
CA ALA A 49 -4.98 -2.17 -16.54
C ALA A 49 -5.50 -0.93 -15.80
N ASP A 50 -5.62 -0.98 -14.47
CA ASP A 50 -6.12 0.14 -13.67
C ASP A 50 -5.00 1.13 -13.28
N ILE A 51 -3.75 0.83 -13.66
CA ILE A 51 -2.56 1.62 -13.36
C ILE A 51 -2.47 2.75 -14.37
N VAL A 52 -2.30 3.96 -13.85
CA VAL A 52 -2.24 5.16 -14.67
C VAL A 52 -0.79 5.55 -14.93
N GLY A 53 -0.54 5.91 -16.18
CA GLY A 53 0.74 6.36 -16.70
C GLY A 53 1.78 5.28 -16.90
N ASN A 54 2.97 5.69 -17.37
CA ASN A 54 4.03 4.77 -17.79
C ASN A 54 3.53 3.71 -18.79
N GLU A 55 2.77 4.14 -19.80
CA GLU A 55 2.01 3.26 -20.71
C GLU A 55 2.85 2.12 -21.32
N GLU A 56 4.09 2.40 -21.71
CA GLU A 56 4.99 1.38 -22.25
C GLU A 56 5.33 0.30 -21.21
N ALA A 57 5.62 0.70 -19.97
CA ALA A 57 5.90 -0.22 -18.88
C ALA A 57 4.66 -1.05 -18.54
N VAL A 58 3.51 -0.40 -18.41
CA VAL A 58 2.22 -1.06 -18.11
C VAL A 58 1.85 -2.05 -19.21
N SER A 59 2.00 -1.68 -20.48
CA SER A 59 1.75 -2.55 -21.64
C SER A 59 2.61 -3.81 -21.61
N ARG A 60 3.91 -3.68 -21.30
CA ARG A 60 4.81 -4.84 -21.13
C ARG A 60 4.35 -5.75 -19.99
N LEU A 61 3.92 -5.19 -18.86
CA LEU A 61 3.40 -5.97 -17.73
C LEU A 61 2.08 -6.69 -18.09
N GLN A 62 1.21 -6.08 -18.89
CA GLN A 62 -0.02 -6.70 -19.38
C GLN A 62 0.25 -7.91 -20.29
N VAL A 63 1.26 -7.82 -21.17
CA VAL A 63 1.68 -8.96 -22.00
C VAL A 63 2.15 -10.11 -21.10
N ILE A 64 2.97 -9.80 -20.08
CA ILE A 64 3.44 -10.79 -19.12
C ILE A 64 2.28 -11.44 -18.35
N ALA A 65 1.29 -10.65 -17.92
CA ALA A 65 0.11 -11.14 -17.21
C ALA A 65 -0.66 -12.20 -18.02
N ARG A 66 -0.80 -11.95 -19.33
CA ARG A 66 -1.45 -12.83 -20.30
C ARG A 66 -0.64 -14.11 -20.56
N ASP A 67 0.63 -13.96 -20.89
CA ASP A 67 1.49 -15.08 -21.30
C ASP A 67 1.96 -15.96 -20.14
N GLY A 68 1.98 -15.43 -18.90
CA GLY A 68 2.28 -16.17 -17.68
C GLY A 68 3.76 -16.41 -17.39
N ASN A 69 4.63 -16.39 -18.42
CA ASN A 69 6.08 -16.63 -18.27
C ASN A 69 6.84 -15.36 -17.82
N MET A 70 6.51 -14.83 -16.64
CA MET A 70 7.12 -13.61 -16.09
C MET A 70 8.62 -13.78 -15.82
N PRO A 71 9.55 -13.06 -16.49
CA PRO A 71 10.97 -13.09 -16.15
C PRO A 71 11.24 -12.53 -14.75
N HIS A 72 12.48 -12.58 -14.26
CA HIS A 72 12.79 -11.73 -13.10
C HIS A 72 12.63 -10.25 -13.51
N LEU A 73 12.06 -9.42 -12.66
CA LEU A 73 11.72 -8.03 -12.94
C LEU A 73 12.44 -7.10 -11.97
N ILE A 74 12.90 -5.96 -12.48
CA ILE A 74 13.28 -4.80 -11.65
C ILE A 74 12.42 -3.64 -12.12
N LEU A 75 11.62 -3.07 -11.23
CA LEU A 75 10.90 -1.82 -11.45
C LEU A 75 11.68 -0.71 -10.76
N SER A 76 12.19 0.24 -11.55
CA SER A 76 12.99 1.37 -11.06
C SER A 76 12.33 2.69 -11.42
N GLY A 77 12.30 3.63 -10.49
CA GLY A 77 11.77 4.98 -10.74
C GLY A 77 11.51 5.74 -9.44
N PRO A 78 11.05 7.00 -9.51
CA PRO A 78 10.75 7.83 -8.33
C PRO A 78 9.78 7.18 -7.33
N PRO A 79 9.63 7.69 -6.09
CA PRO A 79 8.59 7.20 -5.18
C PRO A 79 7.18 7.53 -5.70
N GLY A 80 6.18 6.80 -5.21
CA GLY A 80 4.75 7.15 -5.37
C GLY A 80 4.12 7.03 -6.77
N ILE A 81 4.89 6.58 -7.75
CA ILE A 81 4.48 6.38 -9.17
C ILE A 81 3.95 4.96 -9.48
N GLY A 82 3.65 4.13 -8.47
CA GLY A 82 2.96 2.85 -8.67
C GLY A 82 3.82 1.61 -8.94
N LYS A 83 5.13 1.62 -8.63
CA LYS A 83 6.01 0.44 -8.80
C LYS A 83 5.51 -0.80 -8.04
N THR A 84 5.38 -0.70 -6.71
CA THR A 84 4.93 -1.80 -5.84
C THR A 84 3.52 -2.25 -6.23
N THR A 85 2.62 -1.28 -6.46
CA THR A 85 1.26 -1.53 -6.97
C THR A 85 1.27 -2.35 -8.26
N SER A 86 2.16 -2.03 -9.20
CA SER A 86 2.27 -2.75 -10.48
C SER A 86 2.68 -4.20 -10.30
N ILE A 87 3.64 -4.47 -9.42
CA ILE A 87 4.08 -5.83 -9.13
C ILE A 87 2.97 -6.62 -8.45
N LEU A 88 2.28 -6.03 -7.47
CA LEU A 88 1.19 -6.68 -6.74
C LEU A 88 0.02 -7.00 -7.67
N ALA A 89 -0.40 -6.04 -8.51
CA ALA A 89 -1.45 -6.25 -9.50
C ALA A 89 -1.07 -7.36 -10.50
N LEU A 90 0.17 -7.34 -11.00
CA LEU A 90 0.68 -8.39 -11.87
C LEU A 90 0.65 -9.76 -11.18
N ALA A 91 1.12 -9.85 -9.93
CA ALA A 91 1.14 -11.10 -9.18
C ALA A 91 -0.29 -11.64 -8.92
N HIS A 92 -1.24 -10.75 -8.64
CA HIS A 92 -2.66 -11.09 -8.50
C HIS A 92 -3.25 -11.66 -9.79
N GLU A 93 -3.01 -11.00 -10.93
CA GLU A 93 -3.46 -11.49 -12.23
C GLU A 93 -2.78 -12.81 -12.62
N LEU A 94 -1.50 -12.97 -12.27
CA LEU A 94 -0.74 -14.16 -12.64
C LEU A 94 -1.17 -15.41 -11.87
N LEU A 95 -1.50 -15.27 -10.58
CA LEU A 95 -1.67 -16.39 -9.66
C LEU A 95 -3.11 -16.58 -9.18
N GLY A 96 -3.95 -15.55 -9.28
CA GLY A 96 -5.36 -15.59 -8.92
C GLY A 96 -5.59 -16.17 -7.52
N PRO A 97 -6.31 -17.29 -7.37
CA PRO A 97 -6.58 -17.88 -6.06
C PRO A 97 -5.33 -18.37 -5.33
N ASN A 98 -4.25 -18.69 -6.06
CA ASN A 98 -2.99 -19.18 -5.47
C ASN A 98 -2.11 -18.05 -4.92
N TYR A 99 -2.53 -16.79 -5.03
CA TYR A 99 -1.73 -15.63 -4.63
C TYR A 99 -1.17 -15.76 -3.20
N LYS A 100 -2.00 -16.16 -2.24
CA LYS A 100 -1.60 -16.23 -0.82
C LYS A 100 -0.51 -17.27 -0.54
N GLU A 101 -0.47 -18.34 -1.34
CA GLU A 101 0.48 -19.45 -1.15
C GLU A 101 1.73 -19.29 -2.03
N ALA A 102 1.60 -18.59 -3.16
CA ALA A 102 2.61 -18.49 -4.20
C ALA A 102 3.25 -17.10 -4.30
N VAL A 103 2.90 -16.14 -3.43
CA VAL A 103 3.55 -14.83 -3.33
C VAL A 103 4.18 -14.65 -1.95
N LEU A 104 5.44 -14.22 -1.95
CA LEU A 104 6.13 -13.75 -0.75
C LEU A 104 6.49 -12.28 -0.93
N GLU A 105 5.85 -11.40 -0.17
CA GLU A 105 6.20 -9.98 -0.11
C GLU A 105 7.13 -9.71 1.07
N LEU A 106 8.22 -8.99 0.82
CA LEU A 106 9.15 -8.49 1.83
C LEU A 106 9.46 -7.03 1.55
N ASN A 107 9.36 -6.19 2.57
CA ASN A 107 9.96 -4.86 2.55
C ASN A 107 11.42 -4.97 2.99
N ALA A 108 12.35 -4.67 2.10
CA ALA A 108 13.77 -4.89 2.34
C ALA A 108 14.37 -3.94 3.41
N SER A 109 13.72 -2.81 3.70
CA SER A 109 14.17 -1.86 4.73
C SER A 109 13.80 -2.28 6.16
N ASP A 110 12.64 -2.94 6.33
CA ASP A 110 12.12 -3.31 7.65
C ASP A 110 12.70 -4.63 8.18
N ASP A 111 12.91 -5.61 7.29
CA ASP A 111 13.47 -6.93 7.63
C ASP A 111 15.02 -6.87 7.70
N ARG A 112 15.54 -6.10 8.67
CA ARG A 112 16.95 -5.69 8.85
C ARG A 112 18.00 -6.81 9.06
N GLY A 113 17.64 -8.08 8.93
CA GLY A 113 18.59 -9.19 9.00
C GLY A 113 18.90 -9.75 7.61
N ILE A 114 20.14 -9.60 7.14
CA ILE A 114 20.66 -10.30 5.94
C ILE A 114 20.27 -11.78 5.99
N ASP A 115 20.37 -12.39 7.18
CA ASP A 115 20.06 -13.80 7.42
C ASP A 115 18.55 -14.10 7.42
N VAL A 116 17.71 -13.17 7.89
CA VAL A 116 16.25 -13.36 7.93
C VAL A 116 15.68 -13.35 6.51
N VAL A 117 16.05 -12.35 5.71
CA VAL A 117 15.63 -12.23 4.31
C VAL A 117 16.15 -13.42 3.51
N ARG A 118 17.43 -13.77 3.66
CA ARG A 118 18.04 -14.91 2.97
C ARG A 118 17.33 -16.23 3.30
N ASN A 119 17.08 -16.52 4.57
CA ASN A 119 16.47 -17.78 4.98
C ASN A 119 15.01 -17.86 4.58
N LYS A 120 14.24 -16.78 4.75
CA LYS A 120 12.81 -16.71 4.38
C LYS A 120 12.62 -16.89 2.87
N ILE A 121 13.41 -16.17 2.06
CA ILE A 121 13.39 -16.32 0.60
C ILE A 121 13.81 -17.74 0.20
N LYS A 122 14.88 -18.29 0.79
CA LYS A 122 15.35 -19.65 0.46
C LYS A 122 14.30 -20.70 0.80
N MET A 123 13.70 -20.65 1.99
CA MET A 123 12.65 -21.59 2.41
C MET A 123 11.44 -21.50 1.48
N PHE A 124 10.99 -20.28 1.16
CA PHE A 124 9.89 -20.08 0.23
C PHE A 124 10.23 -20.59 -1.19
N ALA A 125 11.45 -20.35 -1.67
CA ALA A 125 11.90 -20.85 -2.97
C ALA A 125 11.95 -22.39 -3.02
N GLN A 126 12.24 -23.06 -1.90
CA GLN A 126 12.24 -24.52 -1.76
C GLN A 126 10.84 -25.14 -1.60
N MET A 127 9.87 -24.38 -1.09
CA MET A 127 8.50 -24.86 -0.87
C MET A 127 7.86 -25.31 -2.19
N LYS A 128 7.30 -26.52 -2.23
CA LYS A 128 6.60 -26.99 -3.44
C LYS A 128 5.17 -26.47 -3.42
N VAL A 129 4.80 -25.71 -4.44
CA VAL A 129 3.44 -25.20 -4.66
C VAL A 129 3.03 -25.65 -6.05
N THR A 130 1.84 -26.25 -6.16
CA THR A 130 1.29 -26.71 -7.44
C THR A 130 0.63 -25.51 -8.12
N LEU A 131 1.22 -25.05 -9.22
CA LEU A 131 0.70 -23.94 -10.01
C LEU A 131 0.32 -24.41 -11.42
N PRO A 132 -0.59 -23.70 -12.12
CA PRO A 132 -0.87 -23.96 -13.52
C PRO A 132 0.39 -23.87 -14.38
N LEU A 133 0.37 -24.56 -15.54
CA LEU A 133 1.48 -24.53 -16.48
C LEU A 133 1.86 -23.08 -16.85
N GLY A 134 3.17 -22.81 -16.86
CA GLY A 134 3.73 -21.49 -17.16
C GLY A 134 3.72 -20.51 -15.98
N ARG A 135 3.07 -20.83 -14.84
CA ARG A 135 3.04 -19.97 -13.65
C ARG A 135 4.11 -20.39 -12.63
N HIS A 136 4.68 -19.41 -11.96
CA HIS A 136 5.78 -19.58 -11.02
C HIS A 136 5.44 -18.85 -9.73
N LYS A 137 6.02 -19.29 -8.61
CA LYS A 137 5.95 -18.50 -7.36
C LYS A 137 6.63 -17.16 -7.57
N ILE A 138 6.20 -16.13 -6.85
CA ILE A 138 6.74 -14.78 -7.00
C ILE A 138 7.26 -14.31 -5.64
N VAL A 139 8.51 -13.86 -5.61
CA VAL A 139 9.08 -13.12 -4.48
C VAL A 139 9.10 -11.64 -4.85
N ILE A 140 8.40 -10.82 -4.07
CA ILE A 140 8.35 -9.37 -4.21
C ILE A 140 9.27 -8.77 -3.16
N LEU A 141 10.25 -7.99 -3.61
CA LEU A 141 11.16 -7.24 -2.74
C LEU A 141 10.94 -5.76 -2.98
N ASP A 142 10.26 -5.09 -2.04
CA ASP A 142 10.14 -3.64 -2.07
C ASP A 142 11.38 -2.98 -1.45
N GLU A 143 11.68 -1.77 -1.89
CA GLU A 143 12.86 -1.00 -1.47
C GLU A 143 14.17 -1.80 -1.60
N ALA A 144 14.32 -2.57 -2.68
CA ALA A 144 15.47 -3.46 -2.90
C ALA A 144 16.80 -2.70 -2.95
N ASP A 145 16.79 -1.39 -3.21
CA ASP A 145 17.95 -0.51 -3.14
C ASP A 145 18.44 -0.20 -1.71
N SER A 146 17.66 -0.55 -0.69
CA SER A 146 18.05 -0.53 0.72
C SER A 146 18.79 -1.81 1.15
N MET A 147 18.84 -2.85 0.32
CA MET A 147 19.55 -4.08 0.64
C MET A 147 21.07 -3.89 0.61
N THR A 148 21.76 -4.46 1.60
CA THR A 148 23.23 -4.52 1.60
C THR A 148 23.76 -5.37 0.43
N SER A 149 24.96 -5.04 -0.07
CA SER A 149 25.59 -5.81 -1.16
C SER A 149 25.75 -7.30 -0.82
N GLY A 150 26.02 -7.63 0.46
CA GLY A 150 26.10 -9.02 0.92
C GLY A 150 24.77 -9.78 0.79
N ALA A 151 23.65 -9.14 1.13
CA ALA A 151 22.32 -9.72 0.95
C ALA A 151 21.99 -9.92 -0.53
N GLN A 152 22.31 -8.94 -1.38
CA GLN A 152 22.11 -9.04 -2.82
C GLN A 152 22.94 -10.20 -3.44
N GLN A 153 24.19 -10.39 -3.01
CA GLN A 153 25.01 -11.51 -3.48
C GLN A 153 24.42 -12.88 -3.08
N ALA A 154 23.86 -12.98 -1.87
CA ALA A 154 23.16 -14.19 -1.44
C ALA A 154 21.86 -14.43 -2.23
N LEU A 155 21.11 -13.36 -2.52
CA LEU A 155 19.90 -13.40 -3.32
C LEU A 155 20.16 -13.89 -4.73
N ARG A 156 21.21 -13.39 -5.39
CA ARG A 156 21.63 -13.79 -6.75
C ARG A 156 21.69 -15.31 -6.92
N ARG A 157 22.37 -16.02 -6.01
CA ARG A 157 22.49 -17.49 -6.06
C ARG A 157 21.13 -18.18 -5.96
N THR A 158 20.23 -17.64 -5.15
CA THR A 158 18.87 -18.17 -4.98
C THR A 158 18.03 -17.96 -6.24
N MET A 159 18.16 -16.80 -6.89
CA MET A 159 17.51 -16.52 -8.18
C MET A 159 17.96 -17.50 -9.27
N GLU A 160 19.26 -17.80 -9.34
CA GLU A 160 19.80 -18.76 -10.31
C GLU A 160 19.28 -20.18 -10.08
N ILE A 161 19.40 -20.70 -8.85
CA ILE A 161 19.06 -22.10 -8.53
C ILE A 161 17.56 -22.38 -8.69
N TYR A 162 16.69 -21.43 -8.34
CA TYR A 162 15.24 -21.63 -8.31
C TYR A 162 14.48 -20.91 -9.43
N SER A 163 15.17 -20.45 -10.48
CA SER A 163 14.58 -19.72 -11.63
C SER A 163 13.43 -20.49 -12.33
N ASN A 164 13.49 -21.82 -12.32
CA ASN A 164 12.46 -22.70 -12.90
C ASN A 164 11.16 -22.77 -12.08
N SER A 165 11.17 -22.40 -10.81
CA SER A 165 9.99 -22.50 -9.93
C SER A 165 9.57 -21.17 -9.29
N THR A 166 10.50 -20.22 -9.21
CA THR A 166 10.36 -18.98 -8.46
C THR A 166 10.91 -17.82 -9.27
N ARG A 167 10.07 -16.81 -9.51
CA ARG A 167 10.43 -15.55 -10.15
C ARG A 167 10.51 -14.46 -9.09
N PHE A 168 11.26 -13.41 -9.40
CA PHE A 168 11.60 -12.34 -8.46
C PHE A 168 11.21 -11.02 -9.09
N ALA A 169 10.55 -10.16 -8.33
CA ALA A 169 10.17 -8.82 -8.75
C ALA A 169 10.67 -7.83 -7.71
N LEU A 170 11.62 -6.99 -8.10
CA LEU A 170 12.28 -6.04 -7.23
C LEU A 170 11.75 -4.64 -7.55
N ALA A 171 11.27 -3.90 -6.55
CA ALA A 171 10.98 -2.49 -6.67
C ALA A 171 12.10 -1.69 -6.01
N CYS A 172 12.62 -0.68 -6.71
CA CYS A 172 13.64 0.21 -6.17
C CYS A 172 13.49 1.64 -6.69
N ASN A 173 14.05 2.60 -5.97
CA ASN A 173 14.09 3.97 -6.48
C ASN A 173 15.19 4.15 -7.52
N THR A 174 16.37 3.60 -7.21
CA THR A 174 17.56 3.73 -8.05
C THR A 174 18.12 2.36 -8.43
N SER A 175 18.02 2.00 -9.72
CA SER A 175 18.54 0.72 -10.23
C SER A 175 20.06 0.54 -10.04
N SER A 176 20.85 1.62 -9.99
CA SER A 176 22.30 1.54 -9.83
C SER A 176 22.76 1.04 -8.45
N LYS A 177 21.87 1.04 -7.44
CA LYS A 177 22.12 0.44 -6.12
C LYS A 177 21.94 -1.09 -6.11
N ILE A 178 21.38 -1.66 -7.17
CA ILE A 178 21.29 -3.10 -7.37
C ILE A 178 22.58 -3.58 -8.04
N ILE A 179 23.17 -4.67 -7.57
CA ILE A 179 24.39 -5.22 -8.14
C ILE A 179 24.16 -5.71 -9.59
N GLU A 180 25.17 -5.51 -10.46
CA GLU A 180 25.13 -5.93 -11.87
C GLU A 180 24.73 -7.41 -12.07
N PRO A 181 25.16 -8.38 -11.23
CA PRO A 181 24.75 -9.77 -11.40
C PRO A 181 23.26 -10.03 -11.25
N ILE A 182 22.54 -9.21 -10.48
CA ILE A 182 21.07 -9.28 -10.39
C ILE A 182 20.45 -8.58 -11.60
N GLN A 183 20.94 -7.39 -11.94
CA GLN A 183 20.43 -6.61 -13.08
C GLN A 183 20.50 -7.40 -14.39
N SER A 184 21.60 -8.09 -14.67
CA SER A 184 21.80 -8.89 -15.90
C SER A 184 20.83 -10.07 -16.04
N ARG A 185 20.15 -10.47 -14.96
CA ARG A 185 19.15 -11.56 -14.94
C ARG A 185 17.71 -11.08 -14.90
N CYS A 186 17.49 -9.77 -14.82
CA CYS A 186 16.17 -9.18 -14.71
C CYS A 186 15.84 -8.33 -15.93
N ALA A 187 14.59 -8.36 -16.36
CA ALA A 187 14.07 -7.34 -17.24
C ALA A 187 13.86 -6.05 -16.43
N LEU A 188 14.59 -5.01 -16.80
CA LEU A 188 14.48 -3.69 -16.18
C LEU A 188 13.32 -2.92 -16.82
N VAL A 189 12.34 -2.57 -15.99
CA VAL A 189 11.20 -1.73 -16.34
C VAL A 189 11.39 -0.39 -15.63
N ARG A 190 11.59 0.67 -16.43
CA ARG A 190 11.76 2.02 -15.90
C ARG A 190 10.41 2.70 -15.81
N PHE A 191 10.17 3.34 -14.69
CA PHE A 191 9.03 4.21 -14.48
C PHE A 191 9.52 5.65 -14.28
N SER A 192 8.76 6.60 -14.81
CA SER A 192 8.93 8.03 -14.64
C SER A 192 7.85 8.61 -13.72
N ARG A 193 8.04 9.88 -13.33
CA ARG A 193 6.99 10.70 -12.74
C ARG A 193 5.77 10.71 -13.65
N LEU A 194 4.59 10.77 -13.03
CA LEU A 194 3.34 10.91 -13.75
C LEU A 194 3.17 12.34 -14.24
N SER A 195 2.54 12.49 -15.39
CA SER A 195 2.05 13.77 -15.89
C SER A 195 0.84 14.26 -15.11
N ASP A 196 0.61 15.56 -15.15
CA ASP A 196 -0.53 16.21 -14.50
C ASP A 196 -1.88 15.62 -14.96
N GLN A 197 -1.98 15.29 -16.26
CA GLN A 197 -3.18 14.67 -16.84
C GLN A 197 -3.42 13.26 -16.30
N GLU A 198 -2.36 12.47 -16.15
CA GLU A 198 -2.41 11.13 -15.56
C GLU A 198 -2.86 11.21 -14.09
N ILE A 199 -2.27 12.11 -13.29
CA ILE A 199 -2.68 12.30 -11.88
C ILE A 199 -4.13 12.75 -11.80
N LEU A 200 -4.52 13.76 -12.58
CA LEU A 200 -5.89 14.28 -12.61
C LEU A 200 -6.89 13.17 -12.93
N SER A 201 -6.61 12.34 -13.94
CA SER A 201 -7.49 11.23 -14.33
C SER A 201 -7.75 10.28 -13.16
N ARG A 202 -6.73 9.99 -12.35
CA ARG A 202 -6.87 9.11 -11.18
C ARG A 202 -7.56 9.80 -10.01
N LEU A 203 -7.26 11.08 -9.75
CA LEU A 203 -7.92 11.87 -8.72
C LEU A 203 -9.43 11.96 -8.98
N MET A 204 -9.83 12.15 -10.24
CA MET A 204 -11.24 12.24 -10.61
C MET A 204 -12.05 10.98 -10.27
N VAL A 205 -11.44 9.79 -10.41
CA VAL A 205 -12.07 8.53 -9.99
C VAL A 205 -12.39 8.55 -8.49
N VAL A 206 -11.45 8.99 -7.66
CA VAL A 206 -11.60 9.05 -6.20
C VAL A 206 -12.58 10.13 -5.79
N VAL A 207 -12.50 11.31 -6.40
CA VAL A 207 -13.41 12.44 -6.17
C VAL A 207 -14.86 12.05 -6.45
N GLN A 208 -15.11 11.32 -7.55
CA GLN A 208 -16.44 10.84 -7.90
C GLN A 208 -16.94 9.76 -6.93
N ALA A 209 -16.07 8.82 -6.55
CA ALA A 209 -16.43 7.73 -5.65
C ALA A 209 -16.76 8.23 -4.22
N GLU A 210 -15.97 9.16 -3.70
CA GLU A 210 -16.14 9.75 -2.37
C GLU A 210 -17.08 10.97 -2.36
N LYS A 211 -17.55 11.41 -3.53
CA LYS A 211 -18.39 12.61 -3.73
C LYS A 211 -17.78 13.85 -3.08
N VAL A 212 -16.48 14.05 -3.28
CA VAL A 212 -15.74 15.19 -2.73
C VAL A 212 -16.18 16.45 -3.46
N PRO A 213 -16.65 17.49 -2.75
CA PRO A 213 -16.93 18.78 -3.38
C PRO A 213 -15.61 19.53 -3.59
N TYR A 214 -15.40 20.01 -4.81
CA TYR A 214 -14.16 20.64 -5.23
C TYR A 214 -14.40 21.79 -6.21
N VAL A 215 -13.39 22.65 -6.36
CA VAL A 215 -13.23 23.59 -7.48
C VAL A 215 -12.00 23.20 -8.30
N PRO A 216 -11.97 23.46 -9.62
CA PRO A 216 -10.85 23.07 -10.49
C PRO A 216 -9.47 23.50 -9.96
N GLU A 217 -9.37 24.72 -9.42
CA GLU A 217 -8.14 25.30 -8.88
C GLU A 217 -7.63 24.53 -7.66
N GLY A 218 -8.53 23.85 -6.92
CA GLY A 218 -8.15 22.98 -5.82
C GLY A 218 -7.48 21.69 -6.29
N LEU A 219 -7.96 21.09 -7.39
CA LEU A 219 -7.31 19.91 -7.97
C LEU A 219 -5.97 20.28 -8.61
N GLU A 220 -5.89 21.42 -9.28
CA GLU A 220 -4.62 21.95 -9.81
C GLU A 220 -3.59 22.16 -8.69
N ALA A 221 -4.00 22.71 -7.54
CA ALA A 221 -3.13 22.87 -6.38
C ALA A 221 -2.63 21.52 -5.82
N ILE A 222 -3.48 20.49 -5.81
CA ILE A 222 -3.06 19.13 -5.40
C ILE A 222 -2.03 18.55 -6.38
N ILE A 223 -2.27 18.67 -7.68
CA ILE A 223 -1.35 18.20 -8.71
C ILE A 223 -0.01 18.91 -8.60
N PHE A 224 -0.02 20.24 -8.46
CA PHE A 224 1.16 21.05 -8.27
C PHE A 224 1.99 20.62 -7.06
N THR A 225 1.33 20.41 -5.91
CA THR A 225 2.01 19.98 -4.67
C THR A 225 2.48 18.52 -4.68
N ALA A 226 1.96 17.71 -5.60
CA ALA A 226 2.30 16.29 -5.71
C ALA A 226 3.55 16.02 -6.58
N ASP A 227 3.96 16.94 -7.46
CA ASP A 227 5.16 16.81 -8.30
C ASP A 227 5.29 15.42 -8.97
N GLY A 228 4.21 14.91 -9.58
CA GLY A 228 4.24 13.61 -10.25
C GLY A 228 4.12 12.37 -9.32
N ASP A 229 3.94 12.54 -8.01
CA ASP A 229 3.72 11.47 -7.02
C ASP A 229 2.22 11.25 -6.75
N MET A 230 1.68 10.12 -7.21
CA MET A 230 0.25 9.78 -7.04
C MET A 230 -0.14 9.55 -5.58
N ARG A 231 0.76 8.99 -4.78
CA ARG A 231 0.51 8.71 -3.36
C ARG A 231 0.36 10.04 -2.61
N GLN A 232 1.24 10.99 -2.88
CA GLN A 232 1.16 12.33 -2.31
C GLN A 232 -0.12 13.05 -2.75
N ALA A 233 -0.48 12.99 -4.04
CA ALA A 233 -1.72 13.58 -4.54
C ALA A 233 -2.96 13.05 -3.81
N LEU A 234 -3.08 11.73 -3.61
CA LEU A 234 -4.20 11.12 -2.88
C LEU A 234 -4.21 11.49 -1.39
N ASN A 235 -3.04 11.50 -0.75
CA ASN A 235 -2.92 11.91 0.65
C ASN A 235 -3.35 13.37 0.84
N ASN A 236 -2.89 14.27 -0.04
CA ASN A 236 -3.25 15.68 0.00
C ASN A 236 -4.76 15.88 -0.22
N LEU A 237 -5.35 15.15 -1.17
CA LEU A 237 -6.79 15.17 -1.41
C LEU A 237 -7.57 14.71 -0.17
N GLN A 238 -7.20 13.55 0.40
CA GLN A 238 -7.87 12.99 1.58
C GLN A 238 -7.74 13.91 2.79
N ALA A 239 -6.55 14.45 3.05
CA ALA A 239 -6.28 15.33 4.17
C ALA A 239 -7.07 16.64 4.04
N THR A 240 -7.10 17.25 2.84
CA THR A 240 -7.89 18.46 2.56
C THR A 240 -9.37 18.21 2.77
N PHE A 241 -9.91 17.12 2.24
CA PHE A 241 -11.31 16.78 2.42
C PHE A 241 -11.66 16.45 3.88
N SER A 242 -10.78 15.74 4.59
CA SER A 242 -11.02 15.37 6.00
C SER A 242 -11.00 16.60 6.91
N GLY A 243 -10.13 17.57 6.64
CA GLY A 243 -10.01 18.80 7.44
C GLY A 243 -11.08 19.84 7.13
N PHE A 244 -11.34 20.10 5.84
CA PHE A 244 -12.15 21.25 5.41
C PHE A 244 -13.46 20.88 4.70
N ARG A 245 -13.67 19.59 4.39
CA ARG A 245 -14.83 19.06 3.64
C ARG A 245 -15.03 19.62 2.24
N PHE A 246 -14.16 20.53 1.79
CA PHE A 246 -14.20 21.19 0.49
C PHE A 246 -12.79 21.41 -0.05
N VAL A 247 -12.57 21.01 -1.30
CA VAL A 247 -11.25 21.07 -1.95
C VAL A 247 -11.17 22.33 -2.82
N ASN A 248 -10.46 23.33 -2.32
CA ASN A 248 -10.08 24.55 -3.04
C ASN A 248 -8.58 24.84 -2.84
N GLN A 249 -8.04 25.77 -3.61
CA GLN A 249 -6.61 26.09 -3.58
C GLN A 249 -6.11 26.49 -2.17
N GLU A 250 -6.86 27.33 -1.47
CA GLU A 250 -6.51 27.82 -0.12
C GLU A 250 -6.42 26.67 0.90
N ASN A 251 -7.42 25.79 0.95
CA ASN A 251 -7.45 24.67 1.88
C ASN A 251 -6.32 23.66 1.59
N VAL A 252 -6.00 23.44 0.32
CA VAL A 252 -4.89 22.54 -0.08
C VAL A 252 -3.55 23.09 0.43
N PHE A 253 -3.29 24.38 0.28
CA PHE A 253 -2.05 24.98 0.76
C PHE A 253 -1.93 25.02 2.28
N LYS A 254 -3.05 25.20 2.99
CA LYS A 254 -3.10 25.08 4.45
C LYS A 254 -2.72 23.68 4.95
N VAL A 255 -3.12 22.63 4.23
CA VAL A 255 -2.77 21.25 4.62
C VAL A 255 -1.35 20.88 4.25
N THR A 256 -0.89 21.32 3.07
CA THR A 256 0.44 20.96 2.56
C THR A 256 1.56 21.79 3.16
N ASN A 257 1.25 22.77 4.04
CA ASN A 257 2.19 23.77 4.58
C ASN A 257 3.00 24.47 3.48
N ALA A 258 2.44 24.56 2.27
CA ALA A 258 3.12 25.11 1.10
C ALA A 258 3.14 26.65 1.10
N GLU A 259 2.57 27.31 2.11
CA GLU A 259 2.65 28.76 2.30
C GLU A 259 4.10 29.28 2.34
N ALA A 260 5.08 28.43 2.64
CA ALA A 260 6.50 28.80 2.62
C ALA A 260 7.13 28.89 1.21
N HIS A 261 6.51 28.30 0.17
CA HIS A 261 7.09 28.24 -1.18
C HIS A 261 6.63 29.35 -2.13
N LEU A 262 5.62 30.15 -1.75
CA LEU A 262 5.14 31.30 -2.53
C LEU A 262 5.74 32.63 -2.06
N ALA A 263 6.70 32.60 -1.14
CA ALA A 263 7.36 33.79 -0.57
C ALA A 263 8.74 34.10 -1.17
N TYR A 264 9.14 33.45 -2.27
CA TYR A 264 10.41 33.70 -2.96
C TYR A 264 10.24 33.87 -4.47
#